data_AF-A0A645IGT5-F1
#
_entry.id   AF-A0A645IGT5-F1
#
_cell.length_a   1.000
_cell.length_b   1.000
_cell.length_c   1.000
_cell.angle_alpha   90.00
_cell.angle_beta   90.00
_cell.angle_gamma   90.00
#
_symmetry.space_group_name_H-M   'P 1'
#
loop_
_entity.id
_entity.type
_entity.pdbx_description
1 polymer ?
#
loop_
_entity_poly.entity_id
_entity_poly.type
_entity_poly.pdbx_seq_one_letter_code
_entity_poly.pdbx_strand_id
1 'polypeptide(L)'
;MAIQDVIILPDYEYGTSLRIYNPDTHAWDVAYGYTGKIIRLEAKKQDDMIMLTFVNDERRKWVFTNIENNRFHWENITVKDNGEWDINAEIYAERII
;
A
#
# COMPACT_ATOMS: atom_id res chain seq x y z
N MET A 1 8.63 14.81 -5.72
CA MET A 1 9.03 14.51 -4.32
C MET A 1 9.29 13.02 -4.21
N ALA A 2 10.32 12.61 -3.48
CA ALA A 2 10.58 11.20 -3.21
C ALA A 2 10.64 10.97 -1.69
N ILE A 3 10.10 9.85 -1.23
CA ILE A 3 10.06 9.44 0.17
C ILE A 3 10.55 8.00 0.24
N GLN A 4 11.37 7.70 1.24
CA GLN A 4 11.75 6.33 1.58
C GLN A 4 11.32 6.02 3.00
N ASP A 5 10.80 4.81 3.19
CA ASP A 5 10.50 4.24 4.50
C ASP A 5 10.90 2.78 4.56
N VAL A 6 10.96 2.26 5.77
CA VAL A 6 11.31 0.88 6.08
C VAL A 6 10.14 0.22 6.81
N ILE A 7 9.91 -1.04 6.50
CA ILE A 7 9.03 -1.89 7.29
C ILE A 7 9.89 -2.95 7.97
N ILE A 8 9.64 -3.12 9.26
CA ILE A 8 10.33 -4.07 10.11
C ILE A 8 9.27 -4.92 10.76
N LEU A 9 9.11 -6.15 10.27
CA LEU A 9 8.29 -7.18 10.86
C LEU A 9 9.25 -8.28 11.33
N PRO A 10 9.66 -8.27 12.62
CA PRO A 10 10.54 -9.29 13.16
C PRO A 10 10.00 -10.69 12.85
N ASP A 11 10.91 -11.59 12.48
CA ASP A 11 10.62 -12.99 12.11
C ASP A 11 9.75 -13.19 10.85
N TYR A 12 9.36 -12.11 10.15
CA TYR A 12 8.51 -12.18 8.96
C TYR A 12 9.13 -11.47 7.75
N GLU A 13 9.36 -10.16 7.82
CA GLU A 13 9.77 -9.38 6.65
C GLU A 13 10.52 -8.12 7.06
N TYR A 14 11.65 -7.88 6.38
CA TYR A 14 12.37 -6.62 6.42
C TYR A 14 12.35 -6.06 5.00
N GLY A 15 11.80 -4.86 4.85
CA GLY A 15 11.60 -4.26 3.55
C GLY A 15 11.75 -2.75 3.55
N THR A 16 11.81 -2.17 2.36
CA THR A 16 11.84 -0.73 2.15
C THR A 16 10.95 -0.34 0.98
N SER A 17 10.25 0.79 1.14
CA SER A 17 9.49 1.41 0.06
C SER A 17 10.23 2.65 -0.41
N LEU A 18 10.41 2.78 -1.74
CA LEU A 18 10.68 4.06 -2.39
C LEU A 18 9.39 4.53 -3.05
N ARG A 19 8.94 5.75 -2.71
CA ARG A 19 7.73 6.37 -3.27
C ARG A 19 8.10 7.66 -3.96
N ILE A 20 7.73 7.81 -5.23
CA ILE A 20 8.02 9.00 -6.04
C ILE A 20 6.69 9.58 -6.50
N TYR A 21 6.41 10.83 -6.13
CA TYR A 21 5.22 11.52 -6.62
C TYR A 21 5.38 11.87 -8.10
N ASN A 22 4.43 11.43 -8.90
CA ASN A 22 4.35 11.70 -10.34
C ASN A 22 3.31 12.80 -10.60
N PRO A 23 3.72 14.00 -11.02
CA PRO A 23 2.82 15.12 -11.24
C PRO A 23 1.89 14.92 -12.45
N ASP A 24 2.26 14.08 -13.41
CA ASP A 24 1.47 13.86 -14.64
C ASP A 24 0.23 12.98 -14.35
N THR A 25 0.38 12.00 -13.46
CA THR A 25 -0.71 11.09 -13.08
C THR A 25 -1.42 11.50 -11.78
N HIS A 26 -0.85 12.49 -11.07
CA HIS A 26 -1.24 12.87 -9.72
C HIS A 26 -1.28 11.68 -8.74
N ALA A 27 -0.37 10.73 -8.93
CA ALA A 27 -0.25 9.51 -8.14
C ALA A 27 1.20 9.32 -7.66
N TRP A 28 1.43 8.27 -6.89
CA TRP A 28 2.76 7.87 -6.43
C TRP A 28 3.20 6.59 -7.10
N ASP A 29 4.35 6.63 -7.77
CA ASP A 29 5.07 5.45 -8.20
C ASP A 29 5.77 4.83 -6.98
N VAL A 30 5.44 3.58 -6.67
CA VAL A 30 5.97 2.87 -5.50
C VAL A 30 6.75 1.65 -5.94
N ALA A 31 7.98 1.53 -5.45
CA ALA A 31 8.74 0.28 -5.47
C ALA A 31 8.89 -0.20 -4.02
N TYR A 32 8.32 -1.36 -3.71
CA TYR A 32 8.50 -2.01 -2.42
C TYR A 32 9.40 -3.23 -2.58
N GLY A 33 10.53 -3.24 -1.88
CA GLY A 33 11.50 -4.32 -1.91
C GLY A 33 11.61 -5.00 -0.55
N TYR A 34 11.69 -6.32 -0.58
CA TYR A 34 12.02 -7.19 0.56
C TYR A 34 12.87 -8.35 0.05
N THR A 35 13.39 -9.19 0.96
CA THR A 35 14.34 -10.26 0.58
C THR A 35 13.80 -11.13 -0.56
N GLY A 36 14.51 -11.11 -1.71
CA GLY A 36 14.19 -11.91 -2.89
C GLY A 36 13.10 -11.35 -3.81
N LYS A 37 12.51 -10.18 -3.52
CA LYS A 37 11.43 -9.63 -4.35
C LYS A 37 11.37 -8.11 -4.35
N ILE A 38 11.02 -7.54 -5.50
CA ILE A 38 10.60 -6.14 -5.63
C ILE A 38 9.24 -6.14 -6.32
N ILE A 39 8.27 -5.43 -5.75
CA ILE A 39 6.96 -5.19 -6.34
C ILE A 39 6.81 -3.71 -6.69
N ARG A 40 6.04 -3.44 -7.75
CA ARG A 40 5.70 -2.08 -8.18
C ARG A 40 4.23 -1.83 -7.96
N LEU A 41 3.90 -0.69 -7.37
CA LEU A 41 2.52 -0.26 -7.14
C LEU A 41 2.36 1.19 -7.61
N GLU A 42 1.13 1.55 -7.99
CA GLU A 42 0.70 2.94 -8.06
C GLU A 42 -0.18 3.25 -6.84
N ALA A 43 0.17 4.28 -6.07
CA ALA A 43 -0.66 4.74 -4.96
C ALA A 43 -1.45 6.00 -5.32
N LYS A 44 -2.77 5.96 -5.14
CA LYS A 44 -3.66 7.08 -5.45
C LYS A 44 -4.71 7.24 -4.35
N LYS A 45 -4.98 8.50 -3.97
CA LYS A 45 -6.11 8.82 -3.08
C LYS A 45 -7.42 8.63 -3.86
N GLN A 46 -8.36 7.90 -3.28
CA GLN A 46 -9.71 7.72 -3.80
C GLN A 46 -10.67 7.92 -2.63
N ASP A 47 -11.44 9.01 -2.67
CA ASP A 47 -12.31 9.44 -1.55
C ASP A 47 -11.50 9.54 -0.23
N ASP A 48 -11.94 8.86 0.81
CA ASP A 48 -11.29 8.81 2.12
C ASP A 48 -10.25 7.69 2.24
N MET A 49 -9.93 7.01 1.14
CA MET A 49 -9.00 5.88 1.07
C MET A 49 -7.74 6.22 0.28
N ILE A 50 -6.68 5.45 0.53
CA ILE A 50 -5.49 5.43 -0.32
C ILE A 50 -5.33 4.03 -0.90
N MET A 51 -5.44 3.93 -2.22
CA MET A 51 -5.38 2.69 -2.97
C MET A 51 -3.98 2.49 -3.56
N LEU A 52 -3.30 1.42 -3.19
CA LEU A 52 -2.03 0.98 -3.77
C LEU A 52 -2.31 -0.21 -4.68
N THR A 53 -2.34 0.02 -5.99
CA THR A 53 -2.64 -1.02 -6.98
C THR A 53 -1.36 -1.63 -7.53
N PHE A 54 -1.26 -2.95 -7.60
CA PHE A 54 -0.10 -3.62 -8.19
C PHE A 54 -0.03 -3.33 -9.69
N VAL A 55 1.12 -2.84 -10.18
CA VAL A 55 1.29 -2.46 -11.60
C VAL A 55 1.11 -3.65 -12.55
N ASN A 56 1.43 -4.86 -12.08
CA ASN A 56 1.34 -6.08 -12.89
C ASN A 56 0.03 -6.86 -12.67
N ASP A 57 -0.84 -6.41 -11.76
CA ASP A 57 -2.13 -7.05 -11.47
C ASP A 57 -3.08 -6.04 -10.81
N GLU A 58 -3.93 -5.42 -11.62
CA GLU A 58 -4.82 -4.34 -11.17
C GLU A 58 -5.86 -4.79 -10.13
N ARG A 59 -6.15 -6.11 -10.05
CA ARG A 59 -7.10 -6.66 -9.07
C ARG A 59 -6.50 -6.72 -7.68
N ARG A 60 -5.17 -6.81 -7.57
CA ARG A 60 -4.49 -6.87 -6.28
C ARG A 60 -4.22 -5.47 -5.80
N LYS A 61 -4.63 -5.19 -4.57
CA LYS A 61 -4.46 -3.87 -3.98
C LYS A 61 -4.08 -3.97 -2.50
N TRP A 62 -3.36 -2.96 -2.05
CA TRP A 62 -3.29 -2.61 -0.64
C TRP A 62 -4.12 -1.34 -0.44
N VAL A 63 -4.95 -1.28 0.59
CA VAL A 63 -5.86 -0.16 0.82
C VAL A 63 -5.69 0.36 2.23
N PHE A 64 -5.42 1.66 2.36
CA PHE A 64 -5.53 2.35 3.64
C PHE A 64 -6.95 2.87 3.79
N THR A 65 -7.64 2.42 4.84
CA THR A 65 -8.98 2.83 5.24
C THR A 65 -8.95 3.39 6.67
N ASN A 66 -10.03 4.06 7.08
CA ASN A 66 -10.20 4.60 8.44
C ASN A 66 -8.97 5.40 8.92
N ILE A 67 -8.43 6.27 8.06
CA ILE A 67 -7.20 7.02 8.32
C ILE A 67 -7.51 8.17 9.28
N GLU A 68 -7.08 8.03 10.53
CA GLU A 68 -7.20 9.03 11.57
C GLU A 68 -5.83 9.62 11.93
N ASN A 69 -5.83 10.58 12.86
CA ASN A 69 -4.60 11.25 13.29
C ASN A 69 -3.56 10.28 13.85
N ASN A 70 -3.98 9.30 14.66
CA ASN A 70 -3.09 8.37 15.36
C ASN A 70 -3.26 6.90 14.96
N ARG A 71 -4.17 6.56 14.04
CA ARG A 71 -4.40 5.18 13.62
C ARG A 71 -4.88 5.09 12.18
N PHE A 72 -4.73 3.91 11.60
CA PHE A 72 -5.30 3.58 10.30
C PHE A 72 -5.52 2.07 10.20
N HIS A 73 -6.40 1.67 9.28
CA HIS A 73 -6.58 0.28 8.88
C HIS A 73 -5.92 0.05 7.51
N TRP A 74 -5.22 -1.06 7.35
CA TRP A 74 -4.49 -1.40 6.14
C TRP A 74 -4.82 -2.81 5.67
N GLU A 75 -5.40 -2.91 4.49
CA GLU A 75 -6.01 -4.14 3.98
C GLU A 75 -5.30 -4.62 2.72
N ASN A 76 -4.91 -5.89 2.67
CA ASN A 76 -4.52 -6.54 1.43
C ASN A 76 -5.77 -7.16 0.81
N ILE A 77 -6.15 -6.70 -0.39
CA ILE A 77 -7.34 -7.19 -1.06
C ILE A 77 -7.06 -7.77 -2.44
N THR A 78 -7.98 -8.61 -2.88
CA THR A 78 -8.15 -9.01 -4.28
C THR A 78 -9.56 -8.61 -4.72
N VAL A 79 -9.67 -7.80 -5.76
CA VAL A 79 -10.96 -7.46 -6.38
C VAL A 79 -11.41 -8.64 -7.25
N LYS A 80 -12.59 -9.18 -6.95
CA LYS A 80 -13.26 -10.23 -7.73
C LYS A 80 -13.82 -9.69 -9.03
N ASP A 81 -14.19 -10.60 -9.94
CA ASP A 81 -14.80 -10.25 -11.22
C ASP A 81 -16.17 -9.54 -11.06
N ASN A 82 -16.87 -9.75 -9.93
CA ASN A 82 -18.10 -9.06 -9.58
C ASN A 82 -17.89 -7.70 -8.87
N GLY A 83 -16.62 -7.28 -8.68
CA GLY A 83 -16.25 -6.04 -8.01
C GLY A 83 -16.18 -6.11 -6.49
N GLU A 84 -16.58 -7.22 -5.87
CA GLU A 84 -16.42 -7.43 -4.43
C GLU A 84 -14.95 -7.62 -4.05
N TRP A 85 -14.61 -7.34 -2.79
CA TRP A 85 -13.26 -7.49 -2.28
C TRP A 85 -13.14 -8.79 -1.48
N ASP A 86 -12.17 -9.63 -1.83
CA ASP A 86 -11.62 -10.61 -0.89
C ASP A 86 -10.53 -9.94 -0.06
N ILE A 87 -10.69 -9.97 1.26
CA ILE A 87 -9.69 -9.47 2.20
C ILE A 87 -8.73 -10.62 2.50
N ASN A 88 -7.48 -10.49 2.05
CA ASN A 88 -6.44 -11.50 2.25
C ASN A 88 -5.68 -11.29 3.58
N ALA A 89 -5.57 -10.04 4.04
CA ALA A 89 -4.92 -9.68 5.30
C ALA A 89 -5.38 -8.29 5.77
N GLU A 90 -5.35 -8.09 7.09
CA GLU A 90 -5.71 -6.83 7.76
C GLU A 90 -4.62 -6.45 8.77
N ILE A 91 -4.27 -5.17 8.79
CA ILE A 91 -3.31 -4.60 9.73
C ILE A 91 -3.95 -3.35 10.34
N TYR A 92 -4.13 -3.38 11.65
CA TYR A 92 -4.61 -2.24 12.45
C TYR A 92 -3.38 -1.55 13.04
N ALA A 93 -3.08 -0.35 12.55
CA ALA A 93 -1.86 0.35 12.89
C ALA A 93 -2.14 1.59 13.72
N GLU A 94 -1.29 1.83 14.71
CA GLU A 94 -1.26 3.05 15.51
C GLU A 94 0.08 3.77 15.33
N ARG A 95 0.05 5.10 15.33
CA ARG A 95 1.25 5.93 15.27
C ARG A 95 1.85 6.02 16.66
N ILE A 96 3.12 5.65 16.78
CA ILE A 96 3.91 5.91 18.00
C ILE A 96 4.29 7.40 17.97
N ILE A 97 3.85 8.14 18.99
CA ILE A 97 4.13 9.57 19.20
C ILE A 97 5.43 9.73 19.98
#